data_AF-A0A2L0FBZ9-F1
#
_entry.id   AF-A0A2L0FBZ9-F1
#
_cell.length_a   1.000
_cell.length_b   1.000
_cell.length_c   1.000
_cell.angle_alpha   90.00
_cell.angle_beta   90.00
_cell.angle_gamma   90.00
#
_symmetry.space_group_name_H-M   'P 1'
#
loop_
_entity.id
_entity.type
_entity.pdbx_description
1 polymer ?
#
loop_
_entity_poly.entity_id
_entity_poly.type
_entity_poly.pdbx_seq_one_letter_code
_entity_poly.pdbx_strand_id
1 'polypeptide(L)'
;MFRIHTKQLEAFREQEKTSFINRVVAYLLHAHPDTEVKLDENRRVPLQRLPRAVLHAMVRGGVTRAERYGITWESNLTAFVVTMFTSAPNFDEHPCIRRHLATSEVDPNLRLDLLWEETSDEVWDAVSASYDAGSWALSEAHDGR
;
A
#
# COMPACT_ATOMS: atom_id res chain seq x y z
N MET A 1 26.33 -28.85 -10.39
CA MET A 1 24.94 -28.93 -9.91
C MET A 1 24.80 -27.96 -8.73
N PHE A 2 24.21 -26.78 -8.94
CA PHE A 2 24.03 -25.78 -7.87
C PHE A 2 22.88 -26.23 -6.96
N ARG A 3 23.18 -26.62 -5.71
CA ARG A 3 22.17 -26.85 -4.67
C ARG A 3 21.86 -25.51 -4.01
N ILE A 4 20.85 -24.80 -4.50
CA ILE A 4 20.32 -23.62 -3.81
C ILE A 4 19.59 -24.15 -2.56
N HIS A 5 20.09 -23.77 -1.39
CA HIS A 5 19.49 -24.16 -0.11
C HIS A 5 18.27 -23.25 0.15
N THR A 6 17.13 -23.79 0.59
CA THR A 6 15.86 -23.05 0.80
C THR A 6 16.03 -21.74 1.57
N LYS A 7 16.90 -21.75 2.60
CA LYS A 7 17.28 -20.55 3.39
C LYS A 7 17.90 -19.41 2.56
N GLN A 8 18.68 -19.73 1.51
CA GLN A 8 19.27 -18.71 0.63
C GLN A 8 18.22 -18.07 -0.28
N LEU A 9 17.22 -18.84 -0.70
CA LEU A 9 16.10 -18.32 -1.50
C LEU A 9 15.18 -17.41 -0.68
N GLU A 10 14.92 -17.76 0.59
CA GLU A 10 14.15 -16.92 1.52
C GLU A 10 14.86 -15.59 1.80
N ALA A 11 16.16 -15.63 2.11
CA ALA A 11 16.95 -14.42 2.34
C ALA A 11 16.98 -13.49 1.12
N PHE A 12 17.05 -14.06 -0.09
CA PHE A 12 17.00 -13.31 -1.33
C PHE A 12 15.65 -12.61 -1.53
N ARG A 13 14.54 -13.32 -1.31
CA ARG A 13 13.17 -12.76 -1.41
C ARG A 13 12.93 -11.64 -0.41
N GLU A 14 13.41 -11.77 0.82
CA GLU A 14 13.30 -10.72 1.83
C GLU A 14 14.14 -9.47 1.46
N GLN A 15 15.32 -9.67 0.88
CA GLN A 15 16.15 -8.56 0.40
C GLN A 15 15.52 -7.84 -0.80
N GLU A 16 14.94 -8.58 -1.74
CA GLU A 16 14.19 -8.02 -2.87
C GLU A 16 12.99 -7.21 -2.38
N LYS A 17 12.18 -7.77 -1.46
CA LYS A 17 11.03 -7.08 -0.87
C LYS A 17 11.44 -5.80 -0.14
N THR A 18 12.54 -5.84 0.62
CA THR A 18 13.08 -4.64 1.29
C THR A 18 13.52 -3.59 0.27
N SER A 19 14.21 -4.00 -0.79
CA SER A 19 14.67 -3.09 -1.85
C SER A 19 13.49 -2.47 -2.61
N PHE A 20 12.44 -3.24 -2.86
CA PHE A 20 11.20 -2.73 -3.45
C PHE A 20 10.50 -1.72 -2.54
N ILE A 21 10.33 -2.03 -1.24
CA ILE A 21 9.75 -1.09 -0.26
C ILE A 21 10.53 0.23 -0.26
N ASN A 22 11.86 0.18 -0.27
CA ASN A 22 12.70 1.38 -0.31
C ASN A 22 12.43 2.24 -1.55
N ARG A 23 12.25 1.61 -2.72
CA ARG A 23 11.91 2.31 -3.97
C ARG A 23 10.53 2.96 -3.91
N VAL A 24 9.52 2.27 -3.38
CA VAL A 24 8.17 2.83 -3.20
C VAL A 24 8.18 4.01 -2.23
N VAL A 25 8.90 3.88 -1.11
CA VAL A 25 9.09 4.96 -0.14
C VAL A 25 9.77 6.18 -0.78
N ALA A 26 10.82 5.97 -1.58
CA ALA A 26 11.51 7.03 -2.29
C ALA A 26 10.59 7.71 -3.32
N TYR A 27 9.81 6.92 -4.06
CA TYR A 27 8.81 7.43 -5.00
C TYR A 27 7.76 8.30 -4.31
N LEU A 28 7.16 7.82 -3.21
CA LEU A 28 6.16 8.58 -2.45
C LEU A 28 6.69 9.93 -1.97
N LEU A 29 7.92 9.97 -1.45
CA LEU A 29 8.51 11.24 -1.03
C LEU A 29 8.87 12.17 -2.17
N HIS A 30 9.18 11.64 -3.35
CA HIS A 30 9.52 12.45 -4.50
C HIS A 30 8.26 13.01 -5.19
N ALA A 31 7.27 12.15 -5.45
CA ALA A 31 6.07 12.49 -6.22
C ALA A 31 4.95 13.09 -5.35
N HIS A 32 4.90 12.76 -4.06
CA HIS A 32 3.81 13.11 -3.16
C HIS A 32 4.28 13.66 -1.79
N PRO A 33 5.29 14.56 -1.72
CA PRO A 33 5.90 14.98 -0.46
C PRO A 33 4.91 15.60 0.54
N ASP A 34 3.92 16.34 0.03
CA ASP A 34 2.96 17.12 0.81
C ASP A 34 1.64 16.38 1.08
N THR A 35 1.49 15.13 0.62
CA THR A 35 0.30 14.33 0.92
C THR A 35 0.19 14.15 2.42
N GLU A 36 -0.91 14.64 2.99
CA GLU A 36 -1.18 14.54 4.42
C GLU A 36 -1.74 13.18 4.78
N VAL A 37 -1.12 12.52 5.75
CA VAL A 37 -1.63 11.27 6.31
C VAL A 37 -2.21 11.54 7.69
N LYS A 38 -3.46 11.11 7.90
CA LYS A 38 -4.07 11.09 9.23
C LYS A 38 -3.57 9.85 9.98
N LEU A 39 -2.85 10.07 11.07
CA LEU A 39 -2.38 9.00 11.96
C LEU A 39 -3.42 8.64 13.03
N ASP A 40 -4.29 9.60 13.35
CA ASP A 40 -5.40 9.51 14.29
C ASP A 40 -6.36 10.70 14.01
N GLU A 41 -7.43 10.85 14.80
CA GLU A 41 -8.43 11.91 14.62
C GLU A 41 -7.85 13.34 14.66
N ASN A 42 -6.75 13.54 15.40
CA ASN A 42 -6.21 14.87 15.70
C ASN A 42 -4.87 15.15 15.02
N ARG A 43 -4.22 14.15 14.43
CA ARG A 43 -2.87 14.27 13.89
C ARG A 43 -2.81 13.99 12.40
N ARG A 44 -2.45 15.03 11.66
CA ARG A 44 -2.13 14.99 10.22
C ARG A 44 -0.67 15.33 10.03
N VAL A 45 0.03 14.53 9.23
CA VAL A 45 1.46 14.73 8.97
C VAL A 45 1.71 14.56 7.47
N PRO A 46 2.35 15.53 6.80
CA PRO A 46 2.74 15.35 5.40
C PRO A 46 3.81 14.24 5.30
N LEU A 47 3.82 13.49 4.20
CA LEU A 47 4.72 12.34 4.01
C LEU A 47 6.19 12.68 4.30
N GLN A 48 6.66 13.83 3.84
CA GLN A 48 8.04 14.27 4.05
C GLN A 48 8.42 14.48 5.53
N ARG A 49 7.44 14.63 6.42
CA ARG A 49 7.65 14.81 7.88
C ARG A 49 7.39 13.54 8.68
N LEU A 50 6.92 12.46 8.06
CA LEU A 50 6.75 11.18 8.74
C LEU A 50 8.11 10.54 9.05
N PRO A 51 8.28 9.93 10.23
CA PRO A 51 9.46 9.12 10.51
C PRO A 51 9.60 8.01 9.45
N ARG A 52 10.82 7.80 8.96
CA ARG A 52 11.09 6.82 7.91
C ARG A 52 10.58 5.42 8.27
N ALA A 53 10.77 5.00 9.52
CA ALA A 53 10.30 3.71 10.00
C ALA A 53 8.78 3.54 9.90
N VAL A 54 8.01 4.60 10.19
CA VAL A 54 6.54 4.60 10.06
C VAL A 54 6.14 4.48 8.59
N LEU A 55 6.74 5.27 7.70
CA LEU A 55 6.45 5.21 6.27
C LEU A 55 6.80 3.84 5.67
N HIS A 56 7.90 3.22 6.10
CA HIS A 56 8.23 1.85 5.70
C HIS A 56 7.21 0.82 6.18
N ALA A 57 6.72 0.96 7.42
CA ALA A 57 5.70 0.06 7.97
C ALA A 57 4.39 0.17 7.18
N MET A 58 3.95 1.40 6.88
CA MET A 58 2.76 1.65 6.05
C MET A 58 2.90 1.03 4.65
N VAL A 59 4.02 1.31 3.97
CA VAL A 59 4.29 0.76 2.62
C VAL A 59 4.34 -0.77 2.65
N ARG A 60 5.02 -1.37 3.64
CA ARG A 60 5.08 -2.82 3.81
C ARG A 60 3.68 -3.43 4.02
N GLY A 61 2.86 -2.79 4.85
CA GLY A 61 1.47 -3.18 5.09
C GLY A 61 0.66 -3.15 3.80
N GLY A 62 0.75 -2.05 3.05
CA GLY A 62 0.06 -1.90 1.77
C GLY A 62 0.49 -2.92 0.71
N VAL A 63 1.79 -3.19 0.57
CA VAL A 63 2.29 -4.25 -0.34
C VAL A 63 1.74 -5.61 0.08
N THR A 64 1.79 -5.94 1.38
CA THR A 64 1.25 -7.20 1.90
C THR A 64 -0.25 -7.32 1.67
N ARG A 65 -0.99 -6.20 1.71
CA ARG A 65 -2.43 -6.16 1.43
C ARG A 65 -2.73 -6.38 -0.05
N ALA A 66 -1.99 -5.71 -0.94
CA ALA A 66 -2.10 -5.88 -2.39
C ALA A 66 -1.79 -7.32 -2.84
N GLU A 67 -0.76 -7.94 -2.25
CA GLU A 67 -0.40 -9.36 -2.50
C GLU A 67 -1.56 -10.32 -2.20
N ARG A 68 -2.46 -10.00 -1.24
CA ARG A 68 -3.65 -10.84 -0.93
C ARG A 68 -4.68 -10.86 -2.06
N TYR A 69 -4.68 -9.86 -2.93
CA TYR A 69 -5.49 -9.84 -4.15
C TYR A 69 -4.82 -10.59 -5.32
N GLY A 70 -3.60 -11.12 -5.10
CA GLY A 70 -2.81 -11.81 -6.12
C GLY A 70 -1.96 -10.89 -6.99
N ILE A 71 -1.87 -9.60 -6.65
CA ILE A 71 -1.07 -8.63 -7.39
C ILE A 71 0.41 -8.96 -7.18
N THR A 72 1.17 -9.02 -8.27
CA THR A 72 2.60 -9.37 -8.28
C THR A 72 3.47 -8.38 -9.04
N TRP A 73 2.89 -7.59 -9.94
CA TRP A 73 3.63 -6.56 -10.67
C TRP A 73 3.97 -5.37 -9.77
N GLU A 74 5.24 -5.01 -9.73
CA GLU A 74 5.74 -3.92 -8.90
C GLU A 74 5.05 -2.57 -9.17
N SER A 75 4.69 -2.30 -10.43
CA SER A 75 3.93 -1.09 -10.81
C SER A 75 2.57 -1.04 -10.11
N ASN A 76 1.88 -2.17 -10.03
CA ASN A 76 0.53 -2.25 -9.50
C ASN A 76 0.53 -2.35 -7.98
N LEU A 77 1.53 -3.01 -7.40
CA LEU A 77 1.81 -2.93 -5.97
C LEU A 77 2.06 -1.47 -5.56
N THR A 78 2.85 -0.72 -6.36
CA THR A 78 3.11 0.70 -6.11
C THR A 78 1.83 1.51 -6.24
N ALA A 79 1.04 1.32 -7.30
CA ALA A 79 -0.22 2.03 -7.51
C ALA A 79 -1.22 1.77 -6.37
N PHE A 80 -1.34 0.53 -5.91
CA PHE A 80 -2.18 0.17 -4.76
C PHE A 80 -1.74 0.94 -3.51
N VAL A 81 -0.45 0.92 -3.20
CA VAL A 81 0.10 1.63 -2.04
C VAL A 81 -0.12 3.14 -2.16
N VAL A 82 0.14 3.74 -3.33
CA VAL A 82 -0.11 5.17 -3.56
C VAL A 82 -1.58 5.51 -3.30
N THR A 83 -2.51 4.67 -3.78
CA THR A 83 -3.95 4.84 -3.56
C THR A 83 -4.31 4.87 -2.08
N MET A 84 -3.64 4.04 -1.26
CA MET A 84 -3.83 4.08 0.20
C MET A 84 -3.47 5.45 0.79
N PHE A 85 -2.44 6.11 0.27
CA PHE A 85 -1.99 7.42 0.74
C PHE A 85 -2.82 8.57 0.19
N THR A 86 -3.31 8.47 -1.04
CA THR A 86 -4.03 9.57 -1.72
C THR A 86 -5.52 9.56 -1.49
N SER A 87 -6.11 8.38 -1.26
CA SER A 87 -7.56 8.21 -1.13
C SER A 87 -7.93 7.79 0.29
N ALA A 88 -7.57 6.56 0.69
CA ALA A 88 -7.76 6.06 2.05
C ALA A 88 -6.98 4.75 2.30
N PRO A 89 -6.42 4.52 3.49
CA PRO A 89 -5.70 3.28 3.81
C PRO A 89 -6.55 2.02 3.76
N ASN A 90 -7.87 2.17 3.83
CA ASN A 90 -8.89 1.14 3.75
C ASN A 90 -9.68 1.17 2.45
N PHE A 91 -9.19 1.85 1.40
CA PHE A 91 -9.95 1.98 0.14
C PHE A 91 -10.38 0.63 -0.43
N ASP A 92 -9.54 -0.39 -0.28
CA ASP A 92 -9.78 -1.76 -0.76
C ASP A 92 -10.92 -2.49 -0.04
N GLU A 93 -11.39 -1.94 1.09
CA GLU A 93 -12.53 -2.47 1.84
C GLU A 93 -13.87 -1.95 1.33
N HIS A 94 -13.87 -0.86 0.57
CA HIS A 94 -15.11 -0.33 -0.02
C HIS A 94 -15.73 -1.38 -0.96
N PRO A 95 -17.04 -1.69 -0.84
CA PRO A 95 -17.65 -2.82 -1.56
C PRO A 95 -17.45 -2.81 -3.07
N CYS A 96 -17.51 -1.62 -3.69
CA CYS A 96 -17.28 -1.47 -5.13
C CYS A 96 -15.82 -1.77 -5.50
N ILE A 97 -14.86 -1.19 -4.78
CA ILE A 97 -13.41 -1.37 -5.00
C ILE A 97 -13.04 -2.84 -4.80
N ARG A 98 -13.47 -3.42 -3.68
CA ARG A 98 -13.22 -4.83 -3.34
C ARG A 98 -13.71 -5.78 -4.42
N ARG A 99 -14.88 -5.52 -5.02
CA ARG A 99 -15.44 -6.35 -6.09
C ARG A 99 -14.51 -6.40 -7.30
N HIS A 100 -13.95 -5.27 -7.72
CA HIS A 100 -12.99 -5.21 -8.82
C HIS A 100 -11.67 -5.91 -8.46
N LEU A 101 -11.14 -5.67 -7.26
CA LEU A 101 -9.87 -6.28 -6.83
C LEU A 101 -9.95 -7.79 -6.63
N ALA A 102 -11.12 -8.33 -6.26
CA ALA A 102 -11.34 -9.74 -5.98
C ALA A 102 -11.91 -10.56 -7.16
N THR A 103 -12.21 -9.93 -8.30
CA THR A 103 -12.81 -10.65 -9.44
C THR A 103 -11.86 -11.71 -10.00
N SER A 104 -12.34 -12.93 -10.24
CA SER A 104 -11.52 -14.00 -10.85
C SER A 104 -11.47 -13.92 -12.38
N GLU A 105 -12.29 -13.06 -12.99
CA GLU A 105 -12.43 -12.95 -14.46
C GLU A 105 -11.25 -12.18 -15.09
N VAL A 106 -10.52 -11.41 -14.29
CA VAL A 106 -9.42 -10.55 -14.73
C VAL A 106 -8.14 -10.96 -14.02
N ASP A 107 -7.01 -10.92 -14.75
CA ASP A 107 -5.67 -11.09 -14.17
C ASP A 107 -5.48 -10.10 -13.00
N PRO A 108 -4.99 -10.55 -11.81
CA PRO A 108 -4.75 -9.66 -10.67
C PRO A 108 -3.98 -8.39 -11.01
N ASN A 109 -3.04 -8.47 -11.95
CA ASN A 109 -2.21 -7.35 -12.37
C ASN A 109 -2.86 -6.43 -13.40
N LEU A 110 -4.14 -6.63 -13.74
CA LEU A 110 -4.91 -5.71 -14.60
C LEU A 110 -6.12 -5.13 -13.86
N ARG A 111 -6.44 -5.64 -12.66
CA ARG A 111 -7.62 -5.21 -11.90
C ARG A 111 -7.54 -3.77 -11.43
N LEU A 112 -6.35 -3.26 -11.12
CA LEU A 112 -6.20 -1.85 -10.75
C LEU A 112 -6.47 -0.93 -11.93
N ASP A 113 -6.03 -1.29 -13.14
CA ASP A 113 -6.26 -0.46 -14.32
C ASP A 113 -7.76 -0.36 -14.62
N LEU A 114 -8.47 -1.49 -14.61
CA LEU A 114 -9.93 -1.51 -14.73
C LEU A 114 -10.62 -0.74 -13.60
N LEU A 115 -10.11 -0.85 -12.37
CA LEU A 115 -10.65 -0.12 -11.24
C LEU A 115 -10.62 1.40 -11.48
N TRP A 116 -9.55 1.93 -12.08
CA TRP A 116 -9.47 3.35 -12.42
C TRP A 116 -10.41 3.74 -13.55
N GLU A 117 -10.62 2.87 -14.53
CA GLU A 117 -11.48 3.13 -15.68
C GLU A 117 -12.98 3.06 -15.33
N GLU A 118 -13.35 2.18 -14.40
CA GLU A 118 -14.75 1.83 -14.13
C GLU A 118 -15.32 2.44 -12.84
N THR A 119 -14.47 2.99 -11.95
CA THR A 119 -14.90 3.59 -10.68
C THR A 119 -15.22 5.07 -10.85
N SER A 120 -16.45 5.46 -10.53
CA SER A 120 -16.88 6.86 -10.60
C SER A 120 -16.31 7.73 -9.48
N ASP A 121 -16.30 9.04 -9.70
CA ASP A 121 -15.85 10.02 -8.71
C ASP A 121 -16.67 9.93 -7.41
N GLU A 122 -17.97 9.65 -7.49
CA GLU A 122 -18.80 9.51 -6.28
C GLU A 122 -18.36 8.34 -5.39
N VAL A 123 -17.85 7.26 -5.99
CA VAL A 123 -17.28 6.14 -5.25
C VAL A 123 -15.96 6.54 -4.59
N TRP A 124 -15.11 7.29 -5.29
CA TRP A 124 -13.86 7.80 -4.73
C TRP A 124 -14.07 8.80 -3.59
N ASP A 125 -15.10 9.63 -3.68
CA ASP A 125 -15.53 10.52 -2.60
C ASP A 125 -16.00 9.71 -1.39
N ALA A 126 -16.82 8.67 -1.61
CA ALA A 126 -17.28 7.78 -0.54
C ALA A 126 -16.12 7.05 0.15
N VAL A 127 -15.15 6.54 -0.63
CA VAL A 127 -13.91 5.94 -0.14
C VAL A 127 -13.17 6.93 0.77
N SER A 128 -12.95 8.16 0.29
CA SER A 128 -12.22 9.20 1.02
C SER A 128 -12.96 9.63 2.30
N ALA A 129 -14.29 9.70 2.25
CA ALA A 129 -15.12 9.99 3.42
C ALA A 129 -15.08 8.87 4.48
N SER A 130 -14.85 7.63 4.06
CA SER A 130 -14.73 6.46 4.93
C SER A 130 -13.32 6.17 5.45
N TYR A 131 -12.39 7.13 5.31
CA TYR A 131 -11.00 6.99 5.76
C TYR A 131 -10.91 6.51 7.21
N ASP A 132 -10.21 5.39 7.42
CA ASP A 132 -9.90 4.84 8.74
C ASP A 132 -8.39 4.84 9.01
N ALA A 133 -7.92 5.69 9.93
CA ALA A 133 -6.50 5.74 10.30
C ALA A 133 -5.98 4.42 10.89
N GLY A 134 -6.84 3.63 11.54
CA GLY A 134 -6.50 2.34 12.12
C GLY A 134 -6.04 1.31 11.10
N SER A 135 -6.47 1.46 9.84
CA SER A 135 -6.12 0.56 8.74
C SER A 135 -4.67 0.67 8.27
N TRP A 136 -3.91 1.66 8.75
CA TRP A 136 -2.44 1.63 8.63
C TRP A 136 -1.81 0.51 9.47
N ALA A 137 -2.53 -0.06 10.44
CA ALA A 137 -2.10 -1.15 11.32
C ALA A 137 -0.71 -0.91 11.93
N LEU A 138 -0.42 0.36 12.25
CA LEU A 138 0.77 0.74 13.00
C LEU A 138 0.61 0.18 14.41
N SER A 139 1.11 -1.04 14.65
CA SER A 139 1.37 -1.49 16.02
C SER A 139 2.20 -0.41 16.69
N GLU A 140 1.85 0.04 17.89
CA GLU A 140 2.62 1.03 18.64
C GLU A 140 4.09 0.61 18.63
N ALA A 141 4.85 1.22 17.72
CA ALA A 141 6.28 1.08 17.66
C ALA A 141 6.74 1.68 18.98
N HIS A 142 7.03 0.76 19.91
CA HIS A 142 7.22 1.02 21.32
C HIS A 142 7.98 2.31 21.53
N ASP A 143 7.38 3.12 22.41
CA ASP A 143 7.99 4.22 23.13
C ASP A 143 9.44 3.85 23.49
N GLY A 144 10.37 4.37 22.69
CA GLY A 144 11.81 4.23 22.89
C GLY A 144 12.34 5.54 23.47
N ARG A 145 12.00 5.80 24.73
CA ARG A 145 12.71 6.74 25.60
C ARG A 145 13.12 6.04 26.88
#